data_AF-A0A4Y9S2V7-F1
#
_entry.id   AF-A0A4Y9S2V7-F1
#
_cell.length_a   1.000
_cell.length_b   1.000
_cell.length_c   1.000
_cell.angle_alpha   90.00
_cell.angle_beta   90.00
_cell.angle_gamma   90.00
#
_symmetry.space_group_name_H-M   'P 1'
#
loop_
_entity.id
_entity.type
_entity.pdbx_description
1 polymer ?
#
loop_
_entity_poly.entity_id
_entity_poly.type
_entity_poly.pdbx_seq_one_letter_code
_entity_poly.pdbx_strand_id
1 'polypeptide(L)'
;MAPDFRSRTTMLNHIRHTKQFYDSRCIDPTGGLYHFYKDDGTVYDAHTRHLVSSTRFVFNYAMAWRQFGDTEDRQRLRHALSFLRETHRNPHTGGYAWQLEWKDGVRTVIDGTNHCYGLAFVLLAYSHALMAGETQAADWIAETFELMEKRFWEPEYGLYADEASADWSILDSYRGQNANMHACEALIAAFEATGKRDYLLRAETLAHNITIRQASLADNMVWEHYHSDWSVDAEYNRHNKSNIFRPWGYQPGHLTEWAKLLLLLERHAPHLSLNPNWLLPRAVELFDAALAKAWDHEHGGIYYGFAPDGSICDDLKYFWVQAESLATAALLAARTGEARYWTWYDKIWGYSWEHFVDHRYGAWYRILGADNSKLTDEKSPAGKVDYHTMGACYEVLNVLKKD
;
A
#
# COMPACT_ATOMS: atom_id res chain seq x y z
N MET A 1 10.02 23.11 14.93
CA MET A 1 8.89 22.44 15.60
C MET A 1 7.95 21.97 14.50
N ALA A 2 7.51 20.70 14.55
CA ALA A 2 6.57 20.18 13.56
C ALA A 2 5.20 20.89 13.69
N PRO A 3 4.44 21.06 12.59
CA PRO A 3 3.05 21.48 12.63
C PRO A 3 2.18 20.57 13.51
N ASP A 4 1.03 21.07 13.96
CA ASP A 4 0.05 20.24 14.66
C ASP A 4 -0.66 19.30 13.67
N PHE A 5 -0.13 18.09 13.51
CA PHE A 5 -0.70 17.04 12.67
C PHE A 5 -1.96 16.39 13.25
N ARG A 6 -2.43 16.82 14.43
CA ARG A 6 -3.77 16.47 14.92
C ARG A 6 -4.85 17.45 14.44
N SER A 7 -4.47 18.57 13.84
CA SER A 7 -5.41 19.47 13.17
C SER A 7 -5.77 18.94 11.78
N ARG A 8 -7.07 18.97 11.47
CA ARG A 8 -7.61 18.64 10.15
C ARG A 8 -7.02 19.56 9.08
N THR A 9 -6.89 20.85 9.38
CA THR A 9 -6.36 21.85 8.44
C THR A 9 -4.91 21.56 8.07
N THR A 10 -4.05 21.26 9.06
CA THR A 10 -2.65 20.87 8.82
C THR A 10 -2.57 19.64 7.92
N MET A 11 -3.38 18.62 8.20
CA MET A 11 -3.38 17.38 7.43
C MET A 11 -3.79 17.59 5.97
N LEU A 12 -4.86 18.35 5.73
CA LEU A 12 -5.31 18.70 4.39
C LEU A 12 -4.26 19.53 3.62
N ASN A 13 -3.57 20.44 4.29
CA ASN A 13 -2.48 21.23 3.70
C ASN A 13 -1.29 20.35 3.31
N HIS A 14 -0.92 19.37 4.15
CA HIS A 14 0.16 18.43 3.84
C HIS A 14 -0.16 17.51 2.66
N ILE A 15 -1.42 17.06 2.56
CA ILE A 15 -1.89 16.31 1.38
C ILE A 15 -1.77 17.19 0.12
N ARG A 16 -2.23 18.45 0.15
CA ARG A 16 -2.11 19.37 -0.99
C ARG A 16 -0.65 19.61 -1.37
N HIS A 17 0.23 19.82 -0.38
CA HIS A 17 1.67 19.99 -0.58
C HIS A 17 2.31 18.78 -1.27
N THR A 18 1.95 17.57 -0.85
CA THR A 18 2.43 16.32 -1.48
C THR A 18 1.88 16.17 -2.90
N LYS A 19 0.58 16.43 -3.12
CA LYS A 19 -0.06 16.36 -4.43
C LYS A 19 0.55 17.34 -5.44
N GLN A 20 0.83 18.57 -5.01
CA GLN A 20 1.42 19.63 -5.85
C GLN A 20 2.79 19.25 -6.44
N PHE A 21 3.56 18.38 -5.77
CA PHE A 21 4.79 17.83 -6.33
C PHE A 21 4.53 17.07 -7.64
N TYR A 22 3.38 16.40 -7.79
CA TYR A 22 3.04 15.62 -8.98
C TYR A 22 2.23 16.41 -10.02
N ASP A 23 1.27 17.23 -9.61
CA ASP A 23 0.21 17.79 -10.47
C ASP A 23 0.66 18.46 -11.76
N SER A 24 1.75 19.21 -11.71
CA SER A 24 2.25 20.02 -12.84
C SER A 24 3.05 19.23 -13.87
N ARG A 25 3.44 18.00 -13.56
CA ARG A 25 4.50 17.27 -14.28
C ARG A 25 4.23 15.79 -14.50
N CYS A 26 3.18 15.24 -13.89
CA CYS A 26 2.94 13.81 -13.90
C CYS A 26 2.27 13.29 -15.17
N ILE A 27 1.50 14.12 -15.88
CA ILE A 27 0.72 13.69 -17.04
C ILE A 27 1.64 13.47 -18.24
N ASP A 28 1.58 12.27 -18.81
CA ASP A 28 2.07 12.02 -20.16
C ASP A 28 0.92 12.30 -21.15
N PRO A 29 1.04 13.30 -22.05
CA PRO A 29 -0.04 13.67 -22.96
C PRO A 29 -0.37 12.56 -23.97
N THR A 30 0.54 11.60 -24.18
CA THR A 30 0.30 10.45 -25.06
C THR A 30 -0.45 9.32 -24.36
N GLY A 31 -0.43 9.25 -23.03
CA GLY A 31 -1.18 8.25 -22.26
C GLY A 31 -0.58 7.99 -20.88
N GLY A 32 -1.43 7.97 -19.85
CA GLY A 32 -1.03 7.66 -18.48
C GLY A 32 -0.22 8.76 -17.79
N LEU A 33 0.55 8.37 -16.77
CA LEU A 33 1.39 9.27 -15.99
C LEU A 33 2.83 8.76 -15.96
N TYR A 34 3.78 9.68 -15.81
CA TYR A 34 5.19 9.34 -15.56
C TYR A 34 5.35 8.73 -14.17
N HIS A 35 6.34 7.85 -14.00
CA HIS A 35 6.49 7.07 -12.76
C HIS A 35 7.85 7.23 -12.07
N PHE A 36 8.73 8.09 -12.61
CA PHE A 36 10.12 8.19 -12.17
C PHE A 36 10.51 9.65 -12.00
N TYR A 37 10.59 10.12 -10.75
CA TYR A 37 10.84 11.52 -10.41
C TYR A 37 12.06 11.69 -9.53
N LYS A 38 12.91 12.66 -9.88
CA LYS A 38 13.94 13.21 -9.00
C LYS A 38 13.32 14.11 -7.93
N ASP A 39 14.10 14.51 -6.94
CA ASP A 39 13.61 15.36 -5.85
C ASP A 39 13.01 16.68 -6.28
N ASP A 40 13.58 17.29 -7.32
CA ASP A 40 13.11 18.56 -7.88
C ASP A 40 11.88 18.40 -8.77
N GLY A 41 11.45 17.16 -9.02
CA GLY A 41 10.33 16.81 -9.89
C GLY A 41 10.73 16.38 -11.28
N THR A 42 12.00 16.46 -11.66
CA THR A 42 12.44 16.05 -13.00
C THR A 42 12.07 14.60 -13.27
N VAL A 43 11.39 14.35 -14.39
CA VAL A 43 11.12 12.99 -14.86
C VAL A 43 12.39 12.42 -15.46
N TYR A 44 12.99 11.41 -14.81
CA TYR A 44 14.27 10.85 -15.25
C TYR A 44 14.14 9.58 -16.10
N ASP A 45 12.98 8.95 -16.08
CA ASP A 45 12.58 7.91 -17.03
C ASP A 45 11.15 8.18 -17.48
N ALA A 46 11.04 8.66 -18.72
CA ALA A 46 9.78 9.04 -19.34
C ALA A 46 9.09 7.88 -20.05
N HIS A 47 9.68 6.68 -20.13
CA HIS A 47 9.18 5.59 -20.96
C HIS A 47 8.75 4.37 -20.17
N THR A 48 9.44 4.03 -19.09
CA THR A 48 9.04 2.89 -18.27
C THR A 48 7.72 3.17 -17.55
N ARG A 49 6.80 2.21 -17.58
CA ARG A 49 5.55 2.22 -16.81
C ARG A 49 5.45 0.93 -16.01
N HIS A 50 4.88 1.03 -14.82
CA HIS A 50 4.78 -0.06 -13.86
C HIS A 50 3.36 -0.08 -13.31
N LEU A 51 2.75 -1.26 -13.27
CA LEU A 51 1.34 -1.43 -12.91
C LEU A 51 1.00 -0.76 -11.57
N VAL A 52 1.85 -0.97 -10.57
CA VAL A 52 1.69 -0.41 -9.21
C VAL A 52 1.65 1.13 -9.20
N SER A 53 2.45 1.82 -10.01
CA SER A 53 2.37 3.29 -10.08
C SER A 53 1.10 3.75 -10.80
N SER A 54 0.71 3.08 -11.89
CA SER A 54 -0.50 3.43 -12.63
C SER A 54 -1.76 3.29 -11.78
N THR A 55 -1.89 2.20 -11.03
CA THR A 55 -3.01 1.98 -10.11
C THR A 55 -2.98 2.95 -8.92
N ARG A 56 -1.80 3.19 -8.32
CA ARG A 56 -1.67 4.12 -7.19
C ARG A 56 -1.94 5.58 -7.59
N PHE A 57 -1.66 5.99 -8.82
CA PHE A 57 -2.09 7.30 -9.31
C PHE A 57 -3.61 7.41 -9.47
N VAL A 58 -4.30 6.33 -9.89
CA VAL A 58 -5.77 6.29 -9.88
C VAL A 58 -6.29 6.53 -8.45
N PHE A 59 -5.72 5.86 -7.45
CA PHE A 59 -6.06 6.10 -6.04
C PHE A 59 -5.83 7.56 -5.64
N ASN A 60 -4.63 8.10 -5.88
CA ASN A 60 -4.28 9.46 -5.46
C ASN A 60 -5.28 10.49 -5.97
N TYR A 61 -5.60 10.43 -7.26
CA TYR A 61 -6.49 11.40 -7.88
C TYR A 61 -7.97 11.13 -7.59
N ALA A 62 -8.39 9.88 -7.38
CA ALA A 62 -9.72 9.57 -6.86
C ALA A 62 -9.93 10.14 -5.45
N MET A 63 -8.95 9.97 -4.56
CA MET A 63 -9.01 10.48 -3.19
C MET A 63 -8.96 12.01 -3.16
N ALA A 64 -8.07 12.62 -3.95
CA ALA A 64 -7.98 14.08 -4.05
C ALA A 64 -9.27 14.71 -4.59
N TRP A 65 -9.83 14.15 -5.67
CA TRP A 65 -11.13 14.59 -6.21
C TRP A 65 -12.24 14.52 -5.15
N ARG A 66 -12.38 13.38 -4.46
CA ARG A 66 -13.41 13.20 -3.41
C ARG A 66 -13.21 14.16 -2.23
N GLN A 67 -11.97 14.49 -1.89
CA GLN A 67 -11.67 15.35 -0.75
C GLN A 67 -11.77 16.85 -1.07
N PHE A 68 -11.34 17.27 -2.25
CA PHE A 68 -11.16 18.69 -2.59
C PHE A 68 -12.11 19.19 -3.68
N GLY A 69 -12.67 18.31 -4.52
CA GLY A 69 -13.58 18.69 -5.60
C GLY A 69 -12.91 19.43 -6.77
N ASP A 70 -11.58 19.33 -6.90
CA ASP A 70 -10.83 19.99 -7.97
C ASP A 70 -11.01 19.22 -9.30
N THR A 71 -11.60 19.88 -10.31
CA THR A 71 -11.97 19.23 -11.58
C THR A 71 -10.77 18.68 -12.36
N GLU A 72 -9.59 19.27 -12.20
CA GLU A 72 -8.36 18.75 -12.78
C GLU A 72 -7.97 17.39 -12.21
N ASP A 73 -8.19 17.14 -10.92
CA ASP A 73 -7.92 15.84 -10.30
C ASP A 73 -8.84 14.76 -10.87
N ARG A 74 -10.10 15.11 -11.16
CA ARG A 74 -11.01 14.20 -11.85
C ARG A 74 -10.53 13.87 -13.27
N GLN A 75 -9.96 14.85 -13.98
CA GLN A 75 -9.39 14.62 -15.31
C GLN A 75 -8.16 13.71 -15.23
N ARG A 76 -7.25 13.97 -14.28
CA ARG A 76 -6.06 13.12 -14.03
C ARG A 76 -6.46 11.70 -13.63
N LEU A 77 -7.48 11.54 -12.79
CA LEU A 77 -8.08 10.24 -12.45
C LEU A 77 -8.50 9.47 -13.71
N ARG A 78 -9.31 10.11 -14.57
CA ARG A 78 -9.82 9.47 -15.80
C ARG A 78 -8.71 9.10 -16.76
N HIS A 79 -7.70 9.96 -16.90
CA HIS A 79 -6.52 9.70 -17.72
C HIS A 79 -5.73 8.48 -17.21
N ALA A 80 -5.48 8.42 -15.90
CA ALA A 80 -4.84 7.27 -15.26
C ALA A 80 -5.65 5.98 -15.43
N LEU A 81 -6.97 6.07 -15.24
CA LEU A 81 -7.90 4.94 -15.30
C LEU A 81 -8.02 4.36 -16.71
N SER A 82 -8.09 5.22 -17.73
CA SER A 82 -8.06 4.80 -19.14
C SER A 82 -6.75 4.09 -19.47
N PHE A 83 -5.60 4.64 -19.05
CA PHE A 83 -4.30 3.99 -19.27
C PHE A 83 -4.22 2.61 -18.61
N LEU A 84 -4.73 2.47 -17.38
CA LEU A 84 -4.82 1.18 -16.70
C LEU A 84 -5.64 0.16 -17.51
N ARG A 85 -6.84 0.56 -17.97
CA ARG A 85 -7.79 -0.35 -18.63
C ARG A 85 -7.43 -0.69 -20.06
N GLU A 86 -6.90 0.28 -20.80
CA GLU A 86 -6.65 0.19 -22.25
C GLU A 86 -5.21 -0.20 -22.56
N THR A 87 -4.26 0.17 -21.69
CA THR A 87 -2.82 -0.05 -21.95
C THR A 87 -2.23 -1.17 -21.10
N HIS A 88 -2.49 -1.26 -19.79
CA HIS A 88 -1.95 -2.37 -18.99
C HIS A 88 -2.66 -3.70 -19.25
N ARG A 89 -3.99 -3.68 -19.32
CA ARG A 89 -4.78 -4.90 -19.46
C ARG A 89 -4.50 -5.60 -20.80
N ASN A 90 -4.41 -6.92 -20.78
CA ASN A 90 -4.43 -7.77 -21.97
C ASN A 90 -5.86 -8.28 -22.18
N PRO A 91 -6.54 -7.90 -23.27
CA PRO A 91 -7.93 -8.30 -23.49
C PRO A 91 -8.13 -9.80 -23.72
N HIS A 92 -7.09 -10.53 -24.13
CA HIS A 92 -7.17 -11.96 -24.40
C HIS A 92 -7.07 -12.80 -23.12
N THR A 93 -6.26 -12.37 -22.17
CA THR A 93 -5.98 -13.14 -20.94
C THR A 93 -6.67 -12.58 -19.71
N GLY A 94 -7.15 -11.32 -19.75
CA GLY A 94 -7.67 -10.58 -18.59
C GLY A 94 -6.58 -10.03 -17.65
N GLY A 95 -5.34 -10.50 -17.78
CA GLY A 95 -4.19 -10.07 -16.98
C GLY A 95 -3.76 -8.64 -17.27
N TYR A 96 -2.87 -8.10 -16.44
CA TYR A 96 -2.31 -6.76 -16.58
C TYR A 96 -0.80 -6.85 -16.64
N ALA A 97 -0.19 -6.23 -17.65
CA ALA A 97 1.25 -6.20 -17.77
C ALA A 97 1.86 -5.53 -16.54
N TRP A 98 2.82 -6.21 -15.90
CA TRP A 98 3.52 -5.73 -14.72
C TRP A 98 4.37 -4.50 -15.05
N GLN A 99 5.12 -4.58 -16.15
CA GLN A 99 5.97 -3.51 -16.65
C GLN A 99 5.83 -3.33 -18.16
N LEU A 100 5.80 -2.07 -18.58
CA LEU A 100 5.71 -1.64 -19.96
C LEU A 100 6.82 -0.64 -20.29
N GLU A 101 7.20 -0.60 -21.55
CA GLU A 101 7.77 0.60 -22.16
C GLU A 101 6.64 1.30 -22.94
N TRP A 102 6.52 2.61 -22.72
CA TRP A 102 5.55 3.49 -23.37
C TRP A 102 6.29 4.61 -24.10
N LYS A 103 6.15 4.63 -25.43
CA LYS A 103 6.84 5.60 -26.27
C LYS A 103 5.91 6.08 -27.37
N ASP A 104 5.64 7.38 -27.39
CA ASP A 104 4.88 8.06 -28.44
C ASP A 104 3.52 7.40 -28.74
N GLY A 105 2.80 6.96 -27.70
CA GLY A 105 1.50 6.28 -27.87
C GLY A 105 1.59 4.77 -28.14
N VAL A 106 2.79 4.20 -28.16
CA VAL A 106 3.03 2.78 -28.45
C VAL A 106 3.47 2.03 -27.19
N ARG A 107 2.80 0.91 -26.93
CA ARG A 107 3.08 -0.02 -25.84
C ARG A 107 3.99 -1.16 -26.30
N THR A 108 5.05 -1.40 -25.52
CA THR A 108 5.82 -2.65 -25.53
C THR A 108 5.73 -3.30 -24.14
N VAL A 109 5.38 -4.59 -24.07
CA VAL A 109 5.36 -5.33 -22.78
C VAL A 109 6.77 -5.78 -22.46
N ILE A 110 7.31 -5.29 -21.33
CA ILE A 110 8.63 -5.67 -20.81
C ILE A 110 8.48 -6.87 -19.87
N ASP A 111 7.49 -6.82 -19.00
CA ASP A 111 7.13 -7.92 -18.11
C ASP A 111 5.62 -8.16 -18.15
N GLY A 112 5.26 -9.35 -18.63
CA GLY A 112 3.87 -9.81 -18.75
C GLY A 112 3.42 -10.69 -17.58
N THR A 113 4.28 -10.93 -16.58
CA THR A 113 3.96 -11.76 -15.41
C THR A 113 2.72 -11.23 -14.70
N ASN A 114 1.81 -12.14 -14.37
CA ASN A 114 0.62 -11.80 -13.62
C ASN A 114 0.94 -11.90 -12.14
N HIS A 115 0.90 -10.78 -11.42
CA HIS A 115 1.08 -10.75 -9.97
C HIS A 115 -0.27 -10.52 -9.28
N CYS A 116 -0.59 -11.33 -8.27
CA CYS A 116 -1.74 -11.10 -7.40
C CYS A 116 -1.61 -9.75 -6.68
N TYR A 117 -0.39 -9.34 -6.30
CA TYR A 117 -0.09 -8.00 -5.80
C TYR A 117 -0.57 -6.92 -6.80
N GLY A 118 -0.28 -7.09 -8.08
CA GLY A 118 -0.74 -6.20 -9.14
C GLY A 118 -2.27 -6.15 -9.23
N LEU A 119 -2.94 -7.30 -9.23
CA LEU A 119 -4.41 -7.37 -9.29
C LEU A 119 -5.08 -6.78 -8.05
N ALA A 120 -4.49 -6.91 -6.87
CA ALA A 120 -4.98 -6.24 -5.66
C ALA A 120 -4.99 -4.71 -5.86
N PHE A 121 -3.91 -4.13 -6.38
CA PHE A 121 -3.89 -2.70 -6.69
C PHE A 121 -4.83 -2.30 -7.84
N VAL A 122 -5.08 -3.18 -8.81
CA VAL A 122 -6.10 -2.95 -9.85
C VAL A 122 -7.50 -2.89 -9.22
N LEU A 123 -7.83 -3.84 -8.35
CA LEU A 123 -9.09 -3.88 -7.62
C LEU A 123 -9.27 -2.62 -6.75
N LEU A 124 -8.21 -2.20 -6.05
CA LEU A 124 -8.20 -0.97 -5.27
C LEU A 124 -8.44 0.27 -6.15
N ALA A 125 -7.73 0.38 -7.27
CA ALA A 125 -7.88 1.49 -8.22
C ALA A 125 -9.32 1.60 -8.75
N TYR A 126 -9.93 0.48 -9.17
CA TYR A 126 -11.32 0.49 -9.61
C TYR A 126 -12.31 0.80 -8.48
N SER A 127 -12.06 0.30 -7.26
CA SER A 127 -12.89 0.63 -6.09
C SER A 127 -12.90 2.13 -5.79
N HIS A 128 -11.73 2.77 -5.79
CA HIS A 128 -11.65 4.21 -5.58
C HIS A 128 -12.18 5.03 -6.77
N ALA A 129 -12.03 4.56 -8.00
CA ALA A 129 -12.66 5.18 -9.17
C ALA A 129 -14.19 5.16 -9.08
N LEU A 130 -14.79 4.04 -8.64
CA LEU A 130 -16.22 3.93 -8.42
C LEU A 130 -16.68 4.91 -7.32
N MET A 131 -15.99 4.96 -6.18
CA MET A 131 -16.27 5.93 -5.11
C MET A 131 -16.12 7.39 -5.56
N ALA A 132 -15.32 7.66 -6.60
CA ALA A 132 -15.15 8.97 -7.22
C ALA A 132 -16.23 9.30 -8.27
N GLY A 133 -17.12 8.37 -8.58
CA GLY A 133 -18.25 8.54 -9.50
C GLY A 133 -18.03 7.99 -10.92
N GLU A 134 -16.96 7.22 -11.15
CA GLU A 134 -16.72 6.53 -12.43
C GLU A 134 -17.46 5.19 -12.44
N THR A 135 -18.75 5.21 -12.78
CA THR A 135 -19.68 4.08 -12.58
C THR A 135 -19.31 2.81 -13.36
N GLN A 136 -18.62 2.93 -14.51
CA GLN A 136 -18.15 1.76 -15.25
C GLN A 136 -17.18 0.88 -14.45
N ALA A 137 -16.55 1.41 -13.40
CA ALA A 137 -15.63 0.65 -12.56
C ALA A 137 -16.34 -0.45 -11.74
N ALA A 138 -17.67 -0.39 -11.55
CA ALA A 138 -18.40 -1.45 -10.85
C ALA A 138 -18.28 -2.83 -11.53
N ASP A 139 -18.37 -2.87 -12.86
CA ASP A 139 -18.20 -4.10 -13.63
C ASP A 139 -16.73 -4.55 -13.62
N TRP A 140 -15.79 -3.62 -13.61
CA TRP A 140 -14.36 -3.91 -13.58
C TRP A 140 -13.88 -4.44 -12.22
N ILE A 141 -14.50 -4.00 -11.12
CA ILE A 141 -14.30 -4.58 -9.77
C ILE A 141 -14.72 -6.06 -9.79
N ALA A 142 -15.92 -6.36 -10.30
CA ALA A 142 -16.41 -7.73 -10.40
C ALA A 142 -15.51 -8.59 -11.29
N GLU A 143 -15.15 -8.10 -12.49
CA GLU A 143 -14.23 -8.76 -13.40
C GLU A 143 -12.87 -9.06 -12.76
N THR A 144 -12.29 -8.10 -12.03
CA THR A 144 -10.98 -8.25 -11.40
C THR A 144 -11.04 -9.25 -10.24
N PHE A 145 -12.08 -9.17 -9.41
CA PHE A 145 -12.30 -10.13 -8.34
C PHE A 145 -12.47 -11.56 -8.90
N GLU A 146 -13.32 -11.75 -9.91
CA GLU A 146 -13.50 -13.06 -10.57
C GLU A 146 -12.20 -13.61 -11.17
N LEU A 147 -11.34 -12.73 -11.72
CA LEU A 147 -10.03 -13.13 -12.21
C LEU A 147 -9.12 -13.61 -11.07
N MET A 148 -9.07 -12.89 -9.95
CA MET A 148 -8.33 -13.29 -8.75
C MET A 148 -8.84 -14.63 -8.21
N GLU A 149 -10.16 -14.81 -8.13
CA GLU A 149 -10.81 -16.07 -7.72
C GLU A 149 -10.40 -17.23 -8.61
N LYS A 150 -10.40 -17.02 -9.93
CA LYS A 150 -10.13 -18.08 -10.90
C LYS A 150 -8.66 -18.47 -10.96
N ARG A 151 -7.74 -17.51 -10.76
CA ARG A 151 -6.32 -17.69 -11.07
C ARG A 151 -5.42 -17.81 -9.86
N PHE A 152 -5.79 -17.19 -8.74
CA PHE A 152 -4.92 -17.12 -7.57
C PHE A 152 -5.55 -17.69 -6.30
N TRP A 153 -6.87 -17.75 -6.19
CA TRP A 153 -7.49 -18.23 -4.95
C TRP A 153 -7.21 -19.71 -4.70
N GLU A 154 -6.66 -20.02 -3.53
CA GLU A 154 -6.42 -21.38 -3.06
C GLU A 154 -7.41 -21.72 -1.94
N PRO A 155 -8.58 -22.32 -2.24
CA PRO A 155 -9.64 -22.50 -1.26
C PRO A 155 -9.26 -23.39 -0.08
N GLU A 156 -8.32 -24.32 -0.26
CA GLU A 156 -7.79 -25.17 0.82
C GLU A 156 -7.08 -24.33 1.89
N TYR A 157 -6.32 -23.32 1.48
CA TYR A 157 -5.59 -22.43 2.38
C TYR A 157 -6.38 -21.18 2.74
N GLY A 158 -7.41 -20.83 1.99
CA GLY A 158 -8.13 -19.57 2.16
C GLY A 158 -7.24 -18.35 1.97
N LEU A 159 -6.31 -18.41 1.02
CA LEU A 159 -5.35 -17.36 0.66
C LEU A 159 -5.17 -17.33 -0.87
N TYR A 160 -4.64 -16.22 -1.38
CA TYR A 160 -4.25 -16.08 -2.78
C TYR A 160 -2.78 -16.48 -2.98
N ALA A 161 -2.51 -17.25 -4.03
CA ALA A 161 -1.16 -17.46 -4.58
C ALA A 161 -0.60 -16.15 -5.16
N ASP A 162 0.73 -16.09 -5.39
CA ASP A 162 1.42 -14.81 -5.58
C ASP A 162 1.58 -14.38 -7.04
N GLU A 163 2.09 -15.25 -7.91
CA GLU A 163 2.38 -14.90 -9.30
C GLU A 163 2.20 -16.07 -10.29
N ALA A 164 1.93 -15.74 -11.55
CA ALA A 164 1.74 -16.68 -12.64
C ALA A 164 2.30 -16.14 -13.95
N SER A 165 2.65 -17.03 -14.88
CA SER A 165 3.10 -16.67 -16.22
C SER A 165 2.05 -15.81 -16.96
N ALA A 166 2.50 -15.05 -17.96
CA ALA A 166 1.66 -14.12 -18.73
C ALA A 166 0.42 -14.78 -19.37
N ASP A 167 0.54 -16.04 -19.76
CA ASP A 167 -0.51 -16.87 -20.38
C ASP A 167 -1.29 -17.72 -19.37
N TRP A 168 -0.98 -17.61 -18.07
CA TRP A 168 -1.56 -18.39 -16.98
C TRP A 168 -1.26 -19.90 -17.00
N SER A 169 -0.29 -20.35 -17.79
CA SER A 169 0.06 -21.78 -17.89
C SER A 169 0.87 -22.29 -16.69
N ILE A 170 1.59 -21.40 -15.99
CA ILE A 170 2.41 -21.73 -14.83
C ILE A 170 2.01 -20.82 -13.67
N LEU A 171 1.61 -21.42 -12.55
CA LEU A 171 1.48 -20.75 -11.26
C LEU A 171 2.77 -20.98 -10.48
N ASP A 172 3.42 -19.91 -10.02
CA ASP A 172 4.68 -20.03 -9.28
C ASP A 172 4.45 -20.74 -7.93
N SER A 173 5.49 -21.41 -7.42
CA SER A 173 5.45 -22.10 -6.13
C SER A 173 5.55 -21.17 -4.92
N TYR A 174 6.03 -19.94 -5.09
CA TYR A 174 6.15 -18.96 -4.02
C TYR A 174 4.78 -18.53 -3.47
N ARG A 175 4.69 -18.37 -2.15
CA ARG A 175 3.53 -17.79 -1.46
C ARG A 175 4.00 -16.63 -0.60
N GLY A 176 3.24 -15.54 -0.62
CA GLY A 176 3.61 -14.30 0.06
C GLY A 176 2.44 -13.70 0.83
N GLN A 177 2.73 -13.18 2.03
CA GLN A 177 1.74 -12.42 2.79
C GLN A 177 1.39 -11.10 2.07
N ASN A 178 2.36 -10.49 1.39
CA ASN A 178 2.26 -9.12 0.87
C ASN A 178 1.12 -8.94 -0.16
N ALA A 179 0.99 -9.87 -1.12
CA ALA A 179 -0.13 -9.86 -2.06
C ALA A 179 -1.49 -10.03 -1.35
N ASN A 180 -1.55 -10.83 -0.29
CA ASN A 180 -2.76 -11.07 0.49
C ASN A 180 -3.13 -9.88 1.39
N MET A 181 -2.14 -9.15 1.91
CA MET A 181 -2.33 -7.91 2.65
C MET A 181 -2.99 -6.84 1.78
N HIS A 182 -2.43 -6.57 0.60
CA HIS A 182 -3.02 -5.60 -0.32
C HIS A 182 -4.32 -6.11 -0.94
N ALA A 183 -4.52 -7.43 -1.11
CA ALA A 183 -5.83 -7.96 -1.48
C ALA A 183 -6.86 -7.68 -0.38
N CYS A 184 -6.52 -7.84 0.90
CA CYS A 184 -7.38 -7.47 2.02
C CYS A 184 -7.76 -5.98 1.97
N GLU A 185 -6.78 -5.09 1.80
CA GLU A 185 -6.99 -3.65 1.60
C GLU A 185 -7.96 -3.36 0.45
N ALA A 186 -7.70 -3.92 -0.73
CA ALA A 186 -8.50 -3.71 -1.93
C ALA A 186 -9.93 -4.25 -1.79
N LEU A 187 -10.12 -5.36 -1.07
CA LEU A 187 -11.41 -5.98 -0.83
C LEU A 187 -12.26 -5.18 0.17
N ILE A 188 -11.65 -4.56 1.19
CA ILE A 188 -12.33 -3.60 2.06
C ILE A 188 -12.81 -2.41 1.22
N ALA A 189 -11.94 -1.83 0.38
CA ALA A 189 -12.32 -0.74 -0.52
C ALA A 189 -13.41 -1.16 -1.53
N ALA A 190 -13.37 -2.38 -2.06
CA ALA A 190 -14.39 -2.90 -2.96
C ALA A 190 -15.74 -3.04 -2.26
N PHE A 191 -15.76 -3.49 -1.00
CA PHE A 191 -16.97 -3.48 -0.17
C PHE A 191 -17.49 -2.06 0.04
N GLU A 192 -16.64 -1.11 0.42
CA GLU A 192 -17.04 0.29 0.63
C GLU A 192 -17.59 0.95 -0.65
N ALA A 193 -17.03 0.58 -1.81
CA ALA A 193 -17.46 1.12 -3.10
C ALA A 193 -18.78 0.53 -3.62
N THR A 194 -19.09 -0.73 -3.28
CA THR A 194 -20.20 -1.48 -3.90
C THR A 194 -21.30 -1.93 -2.94
N GLY A 195 -21.02 -1.98 -1.64
CA GLY A 195 -21.88 -2.60 -0.63
C GLY A 195 -21.98 -4.13 -0.69
N LYS A 196 -21.24 -4.81 -1.59
CA LYS A 196 -21.29 -6.27 -1.74
C LYS A 196 -20.49 -6.96 -0.63
N ARG A 197 -21.21 -7.65 0.26
CA ARG A 197 -20.66 -8.29 1.46
C ARG A 197 -19.56 -9.33 1.15
N ASP A 198 -19.62 -10.01 0.01
CA ASP A 198 -18.67 -11.06 -0.36
C ASP A 198 -17.20 -10.57 -0.38
N TYR A 199 -16.97 -9.32 -0.80
CA TYR A 199 -15.63 -8.73 -0.77
C TYR A 199 -15.12 -8.60 0.67
N LEU A 200 -15.96 -8.11 1.58
CA LEU A 200 -15.59 -7.97 2.99
C LEU A 200 -15.35 -9.33 3.67
N LEU A 201 -16.16 -10.34 3.36
CA LEU A 201 -15.97 -11.69 3.90
C LEU A 201 -14.66 -12.32 3.39
N ARG A 202 -14.27 -12.03 2.15
CA ARG A 202 -12.95 -12.43 1.66
C ARG A 202 -11.84 -11.70 2.40
N ALA A 203 -11.95 -10.39 2.61
CA ALA A 203 -10.99 -9.61 3.38
C ALA A 203 -10.82 -10.14 4.81
N GLU A 204 -11.93 -10.49 5.48
CA GLU A 204 -11.94 -11.12 6.80
C GLU A 204 -11.19 -12.46 6.81
N THR A 205 -11.44 -13.30 5.79
CA THR A 205 -10.76 -14.60 5.65
C THR A 205 -9.25 -14.42 5.51
N LEU A 206 -8.81 -13.49 4.65
CA LEU A 206 -7.39 -13.18 4.47
C LEU A 206 -6.76 -12.67 5.77
N ALA A 207 -7.40 -11.71 6.43
CA ALA A 207 -6.90 -11.11 7.65
C ALA A 207 -6.75 -12.15 8.76
N HIS A 208 -7.75 -13.00 8.98
CA HIS A 208 -7.67 -14.08 9.95
C HIS A 208 -6.55 -15.07 9.59
N ASN A 209 -6.50 -15.53 8.35
CA ASN A 209 -5.53 -16.54 7.93
C ASN A 209 -4.10 -16.02 7.99
N ILE A 210 -3.82 -14.78 7.59
CA ILE A 210 -2.46 -14.21 7.70
C ILE A 210 -2.12 -13.84 9.15
N THR A 211 -2.96 -13.02 9.79
CA THR A 211 -2.58 -12.40 11.07
C THR A 211 -2.73 -13.33 12.26
N ILE A 212 -3.52 -14.41 12.15
CA ILE A 212 -3.66 -15.44 13.19
C ILE A 212 -2.93 -16.71 12.77
N ARG A 213 -3.39 -17.39 11.71
CA ARG A 213 -2.86 -18.72 11.34
C ARG A 213 -1.40 -18.66 10.89
N GLN A 214 -1.06 -17.88 9.86
CA GLN A 214 0.33 -17.80 9.39
C GLN A 214 1.25 -17.20 10.45
N ALA A 215 0.81 -16.14 11.15
CA ALA A 215 1.61 -15.53 12.20
C ALA A 215 1.95 -16.50 13.35
N SER A 216 1.04 -17.44 13.69
CA SER A 216 1.31 -18.46 14.72
C SER A 216 2.46 -19.42 14.38
N LEU A 217 2.87 -19.47 13.11
CA LEU A 217 4.01 -20.25 12.64
C LEU A 217 5.34 -19.48 12.76
N ALA A 218 5.29 -18.19 13.12
CA ALA A 218 6.42 -17.28 13.07
C ALA A 218 6.42 -16.29 14.25
N ASP A 219 6.51 -16.82 15.48
CA ASP A 219 6.57 -16.04 16.73
C ASP A 219 5.40 -15.05 16.92
N ASN A 220 4.22 -15.41 16.42
CA ASN A 220 3.02 -14.56 16.40
C ASN A 220 3.22 -13.21 15.69
N MET A 221 4.14 -13.12 14.74
CA MET A 221 4.33 -11.99 13.83
C MET A 221 4.15 -12.45 12.39
N VAL A 222 3.76 -11.53 11.51
CA VAL A 222 3.56 -11.86 10.09
C VAL A 222 4.93 -11.97 9.41
N TRP A 223 5.32 -13.20 9.05
CA TRP A 223 6.47 -13.44 8.18
C TRP A 223 6.09 -13.25 6.71
N GLU A 224 7.06 -12.89 5.87
CA GLU A 224 6.79 -12.50 4.47
C GLU A 224 6.60 -13.70 3.53
N HIS A 225 7.38 -14.77 3.72
CA HIS A 225 7.65 -15.77 2.68
C HIS A 225 7.22 -17.18 3.10
N TYR A 226 6.55 -17.87 2.19
CA TYR A 226 6.03 -19.21 2.43
C TYR A 226 6.24 -20.10 1.19
N HIS A 227 6.36 -21.40 1.44
CA HIS A 227 6.31 -22.42 0.39
C HIS A 227 4.88 -22.59 -0.13
N SER A 228 4.71 -23.38 -1.20
CA SER A 228 3.41 -23.61 -1.84
C SER A 228 2.35 -24.24 -0.93
N ASP A 229 2.77 -24.89 0.16
CA ASP A 229 1.91 -25.47 1.19
C ASP A 229 1.65 -24.50 2.38
N TRP A 230 2.05 -23.24 2.23
CA TRP A 230 1.97 -22.19 3.25
C TRP A 230 2.78 -22.45 4.53
N SER A 231 3.75 -23.38 4.49
CA SER A 231 4.80 -23.45 5.52
C SER A 231 5.81 -22.30 5.37
N VAL A 232 6.39 -21.86 6.49
CA VAL A 232 7.31 -20.72 6.52
C VAL A 232 8.59 -21.03 5.75
N ASP A 233 8.96 -20.15 4.81
CA ASP A 233 10.27 -20.16 4.16
C ASP A 233 11.18 -19.12 4.83
N ALA A 234 12.04 -19.57 5.74
CA ALA A 234 12.93 -18.70 6.50
C ALA A 234 14.15 -18.20 5.72
N GLU A 235 14.48 -18.80 4.57
CA GLU A 235 15.71 -18.53 3.82
C GLU A 235 15.47 -17.71 2.55
N TYR A 236 14.21 -17.56 2.12
CA TYR A 236 13.84 -16.78 0.94
C TYR A 236 14.47 -15.37 0.99
N ASN A 237 15.29 -15.06 -0.02
CA ASN A 237 16.00 -13.78 -0.16
C ASN A 237 16.92 -13.35 1.02
N ARG A 238 17.31 -14.25 1.94
CA ARG A 238 18.16 -13.91 3.10
C ARG A 238 19.46 -13.17 2.75
N HIS A 239 20.03 -13.48 1.59
CA HIS A 239 21.25 -12.83 1.09
C HIS A 239 21.02 -12.02 -0.19
N ASN A 240 19.76 -11.72 -0.53
CA ASN A 240 19.40 -10.98 -1.73
C ASN A 240 18.40 -9.86 -1.42
N LYS A 241 18.90 -8.61 -1.38
CA LYS A 241 18.07 -7.40 -1.18
C LYS A 241 17.63 -6.74 -2.48
N SER A 242 17.86 -7.35 -3.65
CA SER A 242 17.54 -6.72 -4.94
C SER A 242 16.04 -6.64 -5.21
N ASN A 243 15.25 -7.55 -4.64
CA ASN A 243 13.79 -7.53 -4.76
C ASN A 243 13.17 -6.69 -3.64
N ILE A 244 12.79 -5.46 -3.96
CA ILE A 244 12.20 -4.51 -3.01
C ILE A 244 10.78 -4.90 -2.55
N PHE A 245 10.11 -5.83 -3.22
CA PHE A 245 8.77 -6.31 -2.85
C PHE A 245 8.80 -7.58 -1.99
N ARG A 246 9.95 -8.28 -1.94
CA ARG A 246 10.16 -9.51 -1.17
C ARG A 246 11.47 -9.45 -0.34
N PRO A 247 11.62 -8.45 0.54
CA PRO A 247 12.78 -8.36 1.43
C PRO A 247 12.75 -9.46 2.50
N TRP A 248 13.91 -9.99 2.89
CA TRP A 248 14.03 -10.92 4.02
C TRP A 248 13.86 -10.22 5.37
N GLY A 249 13.34 -10.96 6.35
CA GLY A 249 13.11 -10.48 7.71
C GLY A 249 11.68 -10.01 7.92
N TYR A 250 11.30 -9.82 9.18
CA TYR A 250 10.03 -9.22 9.52
C TYR A 250 10.01 -7.76 9.10
N GLN A 251 8.92 -7.33 8.46
CA GLN A 251 8.73 -5.96 8.03
C GLN A 251 7.82 -5.23 9.05
N PRO A 252 8.37 -4.41 9.97
CA PRO A 252 7.56 -3.67 10.95
C PRO A 252 6.50 -2.80 10.29
N GLY A 253 6.77 -2.26 9.09
CA GLY A 253 5.78 -1.55 8.29
C GLY A 253 4.54 -2.41 8.02
N HIS A 254 4.71 -3.64 7.53
CA HIS A 254 3.60 -4.55 7.27
C HIS A 254 2.89 -5.01 8.56
N LEU A 255 3.60 -5.15 9.68
CA LEU A 255 2.94 -5.43 10.97
C LEU A 255 1.98 -4.29 11.35
N THR A 256 2.43 -3.03 11.22
CA THR A 256 1.56 -1.87 11.47
C THR A 256 0.46 -1.73 10.42
N GLU A 257 0.74 -2.01 9.14
CA GLU A 257 -0.27 -1.97 8.08
C GLU A 257 -1.37 -3.02 8.30
N TRP A 258 -1.02 -4.24 8.70
CA TRP A 258 -2.01 -5.23 9.13
C TRP A 258 -2.82 -4.74 10.33
N ALA A 259 -2.19 -4.14 11.35
CA ALA A 259 -2.91 -3.55 12.47
C ALA A 259 -3.91 -2.47 12.01
N LYS A 260 -3.54 -1.60 11.06
CA LYS A 260 -4.47 -0.67 10.40
C LYS A 260 -5.64 -1.42 9.74
N LEU A 261 -5.35 -2.41 8.90
CA LEU A 261 -6.39 -3.17 8.17
C LEU A 261 -7.37 -3.90 9.10
N LEU A 262 -6.89 -4.44 10.23
CA LEU A 262 -7.75 -5.05 11.25
C LEU A 262 -8.72 -4.03 11.87
N LEU A 263 -8.26 -2.80 12.12
CA LEU A 263 -9.11 -1.70 12.59
C LEU A 263 -10.09 -1.23 11.51
N LEU A 264 -9.70 -1.26 10.22
CA LEU A 264 -10.61 -0.97 9.11
C LEU A 264 -11.71 -2.04 9.00
N LEU A 265 -11.37 -3.32 9.12
CA LEU A 265 -12.35 -4.41 9.19
C LEU A 265 -13.31 -4.25 10.38
N GLU A 266 -12.79 -3.87 11.55
CA GLU A 266 -13.59 -3.69 12.77
C GLU A 266 -14.70 -2.63 12.58
N ARG A 267 -14.47 -1.58 11.78
CA ARG A 267 -15.51 -0.57 11.46
C ARG A 267 -16.74 -1.17 10.79
N HIS A 268 -16.56 -2.30 10.11
CA HIS A 268 -17.59 -3.01 9.37
C HIS A 268 -18.07 -4.27 10.13
N ALA A 269 -17.82 -4.36 11.43
CA ALA A 269 -18.16 -5.50 12.30
C ALA A 269 -19.57 -6.10 12.09
N PRO A 270 -20.66 -5.32 11.90
CA PRO A 270 -21.99 -5.89 11.66
C PRO A 270 -22.10 -6.74 10.37
N HIS A 271 -21.18 -6.56 9.43
CA HIS A 271 -21.15 -7.26 8.15
C HIS A 271 -20.18 -8.45 8.13
N LEU A 272 -19.36 -8.62 9.17
CA LEU A 272 -18.41 -9.73 9.30
C LEU A 272 -19.12 -11.06 9.60
N SER A 273 -18.41 -12.17 9.43
CA SER A 273 -18.93 -13.52 9.73
C SER A 273 -18.38 -14.09 11.02
N LEU A 274 -17.14 -13.74 11.39
CA LEU A 274 -16.53 -14.10 12.65
C LEU A 274 -16.93 -13.10 13.74
N ASN A 275 -16.76 -13.51 15.00
CA ASN A 275 -16.88 -12.57 16.10
C ASN A 275 -15.72 -11.54 16.02
N PRO A 276 -15.97 -10.23 15.91
CA PRO A 276 -14.93 -9.22 15.67
C PRO A 276 -14.01 -8.97 16.87
N ASN A 277 -14.27 -9.56 18.04
CA ASN A 277 -13.53 -9.28 19.28
C ASN A 277 -12.02 -9.60 19.23
N TRP A 278 -11.55 -10.33 18.23
CA TRP A 278 -10.11 -10.61 18.03
C TRP A 278 -9.37 -9.50 17.28
N LEU A 279 -10.08 -8.64 16.53
CA LEU A 279 -9.47 -7.65 15.63
C LEU A 279 -8.63 -6.61 16.39
N LEU A 280 -9.22 -5.95 17.38
CA LEU A 280 -8.52 -4.91 18.15
C LEU A 280 -7.33 -5.46 18.96
N PRO A 281 -7.48 -6.52 19.78
CA PRO A 281 -6.34 -7.08 20.50
C PRO A 281 -5.19 -7.45 19.55
N ARG A 282 -5.51 -8.04 18.39
CA ARG A 282 -4.49 -8.43 17.42
C ARG A 282 -3.80 -7.22 16.78
N ALA A 283 -4.54 -6.16 16.47
CA ALA A 283 -3.97 -4.92 15.98
C ALA A 283 -2.99 -4.29 16.99
N VAL A 284 -3.35 -4.30 18.28
CA VAL A 284 -2.47 -3.82 19.36
C VAL A 284 -1.18 -4.64 19.44
N GLU A 285 -1.29 -5.97 19.43
CA GLU A 285 -0.12 -6.86 19.48
C GLU A 285 0.87 -6.63 18.33
N LEU A 286 0.36 -6.52 17.10
CA LEU A 286 1.20 -6.30 15.91
C LEU A 286 1.89 -4.93 15.95
N PHE A 287 1.16 -3.88 16.32
CA PHE A 287 1.70 -2.52 16.43
C PHE A 287 2.77 -2.42 17.54
N ASP A 288 2.47 -2.94 18.72
CA ASP A 288 3.39 -2.90 19.86
C ASP A 288 4.66 -3.73 19.57
N ALA A 289 4.53 -4.90 18.93
CA ALA A 289 5.68 -5.71 18.52
C ALA A 289 6.57 -4.99 17.51
N ALA A 290 5.97 -4.32 16.52
CA ALA A 290 6.71 -3.58 15.49
C ALA A 290 7.55 -2.45 16.11
N LEU A 291 6.93 -1.59 16.94
CA LEU A 291 7.64 -0.44 17.50
C LEU A 291 8.63 -0.82 18.59
N ALA A 292 8.37 -1.89 19.37
CA ALA A 292 9.32 -2.38 20.37
C ALA A 292 10.61 -2.92 19.73
N LYS A 293 10.53 -3.51 18.53
CA LYS A 293 11.67 -4.13 17.86
C LYS A 293 12.40 -3.21 16.90
N ALA A 294 11.69 -2.32 16.21
CA ALA A 294 12.23 -1.60 15.06
C ALA A 294 12.36 -0.08 15.25
N TRP A 295 11.91 0.49 16.37
CA TRP A 295 12.13 1.92 16.62
C TRP A 295 13.61 2.18 16.93
N ASP A 296 14.21 3.10 16.18
CA ASP A 296 15.57 3.57 16.40
C ASP A 296 15.63 4.56 17.58
N HIS A 297 16.25 4.13 18.67
CA HIS A 297 16.41 4.95 19.87
C HIS A 297 17.56 5.97 19.78
N GLU A 298 18.43 5.87 18.77
CA GLU A 298 19.56 6.77 18.57
C GLU A 298 19.22 7.89 17.58
N HIS A 299 18.77 7.54 16.37
CA HIS A 299 18.49 8.52 15.30
C HIS A 299 16.99 8.73 15.02
N GLY A 300 16.11 8.00 15.71
CA GLY A 300 14.67 8.07 15.46
C GLY A 300 14.22 7.37 14.17
N GLY A 301 12.90 7.19 14.04
CA GLY A 301 12.29 6.49 12.93
C GLY A 301 12.28 4.98 13.11
N ILE A 302 11.59 4.30 12.19
CA ILE A 302 11.41 2.85 12.22
C ILE A 302 12.31 2.23 11.15
N TYR A 303 13.15 1.29 11.55
CA TYR A 303 14.00 0.48 10.69
C TYR A 303 13.17 -0.38 9.72
N TYR A 304 13.77 -0.76 8.59
CA TYR A 304 13.06 -1.47 7.53
C TYR A 304 12.80 -2.94 7.85
N GLY A 305 13.71 -3.62 8.54
CA GLY A 305 13.51 -5.03 8.87
C GLY A 305 14.32 -5.54 10.05
N PHE A 306 13.75 -6.53 10.75
CA PHE A 306 14.42 -7.25 11.82
C PHE A 306 14.33 -8.77 11.62
N ALA A 307 15.36 -9.48 12.07
CA ALA A 307 15.48 -10.93 11.99
C ALA A 307 14.66 -11.64 13.09
N PRO A 308 14.47 -12.97 13.00
CA PRO A 308 13.78 -13.73 14.05
C PRO A 308 14.40 -13.64 15.44
N ASP A 309 15.71 -13.43 15.54
CA ASP A 309 16.39 -13.18 16.82
C ASP A 309 16.16 -11.76 17.38
N GLY A 310 15.46 -10.90 16.64
CA GLY A 310 15.16 -9.52 16.99
C GLY A 310 16.24 -8.50 16.59
N SER A 311 17.35 -8.93 15.98
CA SER A 311 18.37 -8.02 15.47
C SER A 311 17.88 -7.26 14.23
N ILE A 312 18.30 -6.00 14.07
CA ILE A 312 18.00 -5.23 12.87
C ILE A 312 18.81 -5.81 11.70
N CYS A 313 18.12 -6.31 10.67
CA CYS A 313 18.74 -6.87 9.46
C CYS A 313 18.70 -5.92 8.26
N ASP A 314 17.86 -4.89 8.35
CA ASP A 314 17.83 -3.76 7.43
C ASP A 314 17.55 -2.47 8.21
N ASP A 315 18.59 -1.66 8.35
CA ASP A 315 18.62 -0.43 9.13
C ASP A 315 18.25 0.82 8.31
N LEU A 316 17.88 0.64 7.04
CA LEU A 316 17.39 1.73 6.21
C LEU A 316 16.03 2.19 6.73
N LYS A 317 15.71 3.47 6.47
CA LYS A 317 14.45 4.07 6.87
C LYS A 317 13.62 4.29 5.62
N TYR A 318 12.38 3.80 5.59
CA TYR A 318 11.49 3.93 4.43
C TYR A 318 10.26 4.77 4.74
N PHE A 319 9.86 5.60 3.78
CA PHE A 319 8.73 6.53 3.91
C PHE A 319 7.41 5.84 4.25
N TRP A 320 7.13 4.70 3.62
CA TRP A 320 5.87 3.99 3.76
C TRP A 320 5.74 3.33 5.14
N VAL A 321 6.85 2.82 5.70
CA VAL A 321 6.87 2.25 7.06
C VAL A 321 6.41 3.32 8.05
N GLN A 322 6.94 4.54 7.94
CA GLN A 322 6.56 5.63 8.85
C GLN A 322 5.09 6.04 8.64
N ALA A 323 4.64 6.13 7.39
CA ALA A 323 3.28 6.51 7.03
C ALA A 323 2.22 5.51 7.54
N GLU A 324 2.46 4.21 7.35
CA GLU A 324 1.54 3.17 7.83
C GLU A 324 1.50 3.12 9.36
N SER A 325 2.67 3.24 10.01
CA SER A 325 2.75 3.25 11.47
C SER A 325 2.08 4.47 12.09
N LEU A 326 2.22 5.69 11.52
CA LEU A 326 1.52 6.86 12.05
C LEU A 326 0.00 6.77 11.83
N ALA A 327 -0.47 6.22 10.71
CA ALA A 327 -1.91 6.05 10.49
C ALA A 327 -2.48 5.09 11.54
N THR A 328 -1.82 3.95 11.72
CA THR A 328 -2.18 2.94 12.72
C THR A 328 -2.20 3.51 14.13
N ALA A 329 -1.20 4.30 14.51
CA ALA A 329 -1.14 4.95 15.81
C ALA A 329 -2.35 5.86 16.05
N ALA A 330 -2.75 6.68 15.06
CA ALA A 330 -3.94 7.52 15.18
C ALA A 330 -5.23 6.70 15.32
N LEU A 331 -5.37 5.62 14.54
CA LEU A 331 -6.54 4.74 14.61
C LEU A 331 -6.65 4.03 15.96
N LEU A 332 -5.54 3.49 16.47
CA LEU A 332 -5.48 2.87 17.80
C LEU A 332 -5.80 3.90 18.89
N ALA A 333 -5.26 5.10 18.79
CA ALA A 333 -5.51 6.16 19.76
C ALA A 333 -7.00 6.53 19.83
N ALA A 334 -7.64 6.69 18.67
CA ALA A 334 -9.07 6.98 18.58
C ALA A 334 -9.92 5.80 19.06
N ARG A 335 -9.53 4.57 18.74
CA ARG A 335 -10.28 3.35 19.06
C ARG A 335 -10.20 2.94 20.53
N THR A 336 -9.05 3.15 21.18
CA THR A 336 -8.78 2.70 22.56
C THR A 336 -8.92 3.82 23.59
N GLY A 337 -8.72 5.09 23.20
CA GLY A 337 -8.60 6.21 24.12
C GLY A 337 -7.26 6.25 24.88
N GLU A 338 -6.33 5.35 24.60
CA GLU A 338 -5.03 5.32 25.27
C GLU A 338 -4.09 6.40 24.72
N ALA A 339 -3.61 7.28 25.60
CA ALA A 339 -2.75 8.40 25.22
C ALA A 339 -1.41 7.98 24.56
N ARG A 340 -0.92 6.76 24.85
CA ARG A 340 0.36 6.25 24.33
C ARG A 340 0.42 6.20 22.80
N TYR A 341 -0.70 5.92 22.14
CA TYR A 341 -0.75 5.86 20.69
C TYR A 341 -0.69 7.26 20.06
N TRP A 342 -1.29 8.26 20.72
CA TRP A 342 -1.10 9.66 20.32
C TRP A 342 0.34 10.14 20.53
N THR A 343 1.03 9.65 21.56
CA THR A 343 2.47 9.89 21.74
C THR A 343 3.29 9.28 20.61
N TRP A 344 2.98 8.05 20.20
CA TRP A 344 3.63 7.42 19.04
C TRP A 344 3.33 8.16 17.73
N TYR A 345 2.08 8.56 17.51
CA TYR A 345 1.67 9.37 16.37
C TYR A 345 2.50 10.65 16.25
N ASP A 346 2.59 11.43 17.33
CA ASP A 346 3.37 12.68 17.34
C ASP A 346 4.87 12.42 17.13
N LYS A 347 5.40 11.34 17.73
CA LYS A 347 6.82 10.97 17.61
C LYS A 347 7.18 10.60 16.17
N ILE A 348 6.35 9.78 15.51
CA ILE A 348 6.56 9.37 14.13
C ILE A 348 6.38 10.55 13.17
N TRP A 349 5.39 11.42 13.41
CA TRP A 349 5.24 12.66 12.63
C TRP A 349 6.40 13.63 12.82
N GLY A 350 6.87 13.83 14.04
CA GLY A 350 8.02 14.69 14.33
C GLY A 350 9.25 14.25 13.55
N TYR A 351 9.56 12.95 13.61
CA TYR A 351 10.64 12.34 12.83
C TYR A 351 10.42 12.49 11.31
N SER A 352 9.23 12.13 10.83
CA SER A 352 8.92 12.15 9.40
C SER A 352 8.97 13.56 8.80
N TRP A 353 8.45 14.54 9.55
CA TRP A 353 8.50 15.95 9.18
C TRP A 353 9.93 16.44 9.06
N GLU A 354 10.81 16.06 9.99
CA GLU A 354 12.21 16.50 9.99
C GLU A 354 13.05 15.84 8.88
N HIS A 355 12.84 14.55 8.61
CA HIS A 355 13.77 13.78 7.77
C HIS A 355 13.21 13.35 6.42
N PHE A 356 11.90 13.07 6.32
CA PHE A 356 11.30 12.51 5.10
C PHE A 356 10.59 13.54 4.23
N VAL A 357 9.90 14.51 4.82
CA VAL A 357 9.13 15.51 4.07
C VAL A 357 10.09 16.49 3.41
N ASP A 358 10.07 16.56 2.08
CA ASP A 358 10.84 17.57 1.36
C ASP A 358 10.08 18.90 1.40
N HIS A 359 10.52 19.80 2.27
CA HIS A 359 9.92 21.14 2.43
C HIS A 359 10.19 22.09 1.25
N ARG A 360 11.13 21.77 0.36
CA ARG A 360 11.48 22.61 -0.78
C ARG A 360 10.61 22.29 -1.99
N TYR A 361 10.43 21.00 -2.29
CA TYR A 361 9.73 20.56 -3.51
C TYR A 361 8.41 19.86 -3.25
N GLY A 362 8.12 19.45 -2.01
CA GLY A 362 6.98 18.63 -1.69
C GLY A 362 7.24 17.12 -1.82
N ALA A 363 6.24 16.36 -1.37
CA ALA A 363 6.27 14.91 -1.21
C ALA A 363 7.36 14.41 -0.25
N TRP A 364 7.50 13.09 -0.14
CA TRP A 364 8.43 12.45 0.78
C TRP A 364 9.61 11.85 0.03
N TYR A 365 10.81 11.86 0.60
CA TYR A 365 11.90 11.02 0.12
C TYR A 365 11.52 9.54 0.23
N ARG A 366 12.08 8.67 -0.62
CA ARG A 366 11.76 7.24 -0.57
C ARG A 366 12.44 6.55 0.62
N ILE A 367 13.72 6.83 0.81
CA ILE A 367 14.61 6.04 1.65
C ILE A 367 15.72 6.91 2.22
N LEU A 368 16.12 6.65 3.47
CA LEU A 368 17.27 7.24 4.14
C LEU A 368 18.17 6.14 4.73
N GLY A 369 19.44 6.48 4.96
CA GLY A 369 20.36 5.65 5.73
C GLY A 369 19.95 5.57 7.20
N ALA A 370 20.61 4.69 7.96
CA ALA A 370 20.36 4.52 9.40
C ALA A 370 20.51 5.83 10.18
N ASP A 371 21.50 6.65 9.81
CA ASP A 371 21.79 7.99 10.35
C ASP A 371 20.91 9.11 9.77
N ASN A 372 19.84 8.74 9.05
CA ASN A 372 18.94 9.62 8.31
C ASN A 372 19.59 10.38 7.13
N SER A 373 20.78 9.97 6.68
CA SER A 373 21.41 10.54 5.49
C SER A 373 20.62 10.20 4.22
N LYS A 374 20.62 11.13 3.26
CA LYS A 374 19.98 10.94 1.97
C LYS A 374 20.85 10.07 1.06
N LEU A 375 20.29 8.98 0.53
CA LEU A 375 21.03 8.00 -0.27
C LEU A 375 20.98 8.23 -1.78
N THR A 376 19.92 8.90 -2.26
CA THR A 376 19.66 9.12 -3.69
C THR A 376 18.78 10.35 -3.88
N ASP A 377 18.82 10.94 -5.07
CA ASP A 377 17.91 12.00 -5.50
C ASP A 377 16.66 11.45 -6.21
N GLU A 378 16.53 10.13 -6.35
CA GLU A 378 15.36 9.45 -6.90
C GLU A 378 14.23 9.39 -5.88
N LYS A 379 13.52 10.51 -5.74
CA LYS A 379 12.41 10.67 -4.79
C LYS A 379 11.30 9.65 -5.01
N SER A 380 10.93 9.38 -6.26
CA SER A 380 9.79 8.54 -6.61
C SER A 380 10.09 7.70 -7.85
N PRO A 381 10.82 6.57 -7.73
CA PRO A 381 10.87 5.54 -8.77
C PRO A 381 9.52 4.81 -8.90
N ALA A 382 9.40 3.92 -9.89
CA ALA A 382 8.24 3.05 -10.04
C ALA A 382 7.84 2.36 -8.72
N GLY A 383 6.53 2.30 -8.48
CA GLY A 383 5.92 1.85 -7.24
C GLY A 383 5.62 2.98 -6.25
N LYS A 384 6.43 4.06 -6.19
CA LYS A 384 6.19 5.19 -5.28
C LYS A 384 5.57 6.37 -6.01
N VAL A 385 4.36 6.73 -5.56
CA VAL A 385 3.65 7.96 -5.97
C VAL A 385 3.02 8.66 -4.77
N ASP A 386 3.58 8.45 -3.57
CA ASP A 386 3.03 8.96 -2.30
C ASP A 386 1.60 8.49 -1.96
N TYR A 387 1.22 7.33 -2.51
CA TYR A 387 0.02 6.57 -2.11
C TYR A 387 -0.05 6.36 -0.60
N HIS A 388 1.01 5.80 -0.01
CA HIS A 388 1.03 5.49 1.42
C HIS A 388 0.96 6.75 2.28
N THR A 389 1.68 7.81 1.93
CA THR A 389 1.74 9.03 2.74
C THR A 389 0.45 9.83 2.66
N MET A 390 -0.10 10.05 1.47
CA MET A 390 -1.41 10.70 1.34
C MET A 390 -2.54 9.79 1.86
N GLY A 391 -2.50 8.50 1.58
CA GLY A 391 -3.45 7.50 2.08
C GLY A 391 -3.51 7.46 3.61
N ALA A 392 -2.35 7.41 4.27
CA ALA A 392 -2.23 7.53 5.73
C ALA A 392 -2.88 8.82 6.24
N CYS A 393 -2.60 9.96 5.61
CA CYS A 393 -3.23 11.23 5.97
C CYS A 393 -4.75 11.20 5.81
N TYR A 394 -5.27 10.68 4.70
CA TYR A 394 -6.72 10.52 4.49
C TYR A 394 -7.35 9.61 5.53
N GLU A 395 -6.65 8.56 5.95
CA GLU A 395 -7.15 7.64 6.96
C GLU A 395 -7.20 8.29 8.35
N VAL A 396 -6.15 9.05 8.71
CA VAL A 396 -6.14 9.82 9.96
C VAL A 396 -7.28 10.86 9.99
N LEU A 397 -7.60 11.49 8.85
CA LEU A 397 -8.72 12.43 8.75
C LEU A 397 -10.08 11.83 9.13
N ASN A 398 -10.25 10.50 9.10
CA ASN A 398 -11.47 9.82 9.51
C ASN A 398 -11.66 9.78 11.03
N VAL A 399 -10.59 9.93 11.82
CA VAL A 399 -10.62 9.85 13.29
C VAL A 399 -10.28 11.17 13.99
N LEU A 400 -9.74 12.15 13.27
CA LEU A 400 -9.57 13.50 13.81
C LEU A 400 -10.94 14.19 13.99
N LYS A 401 -11.04 15.00 15.05
CA LYS A 401 -12.21 15.88 15.23
C LYS A 401 -12.27 16.87 14.06
N LYS A 402 -13.49 17.18 13.61
CA LYS A 402 -13.71 18.27 12.66
C LYS A 402 -13.48 19.58 13.41
N ASP A 403 -12.53 20.36 12.93
CA ASP A 403 -12.29 21.75 13.38
C ASP A 403 -13.50 22.65 13.03
#